data_AF-A0A7X6L797-F1
#
_entry.id   AF-A0A7X6L797-F1
#
_cell.length_a   1.000
_cell.length_b   1.000
_cell.length_c   1.000
_cell.angle_alpha   90.00
_cell.angle_beta   90.00
_cell.angle_gamma   90.00
#
_symmetry.space_group_name_H-M   'P 1'
#
loop_
_entity.id
_entity.type
_entity.pdbx_description
1 polymer ?
#
loop_
_entity_poly.entity_id
_entity_poly.type
_entity_poly.pdbx_seq_one_letter_code
_entity_poly.pdbx_strand_id
1 'polypeptide(L)'
;MNVDPAELRALAASMDQIGGNIGGLTVRTTTDALGTVLPGSALSEVCSAAGANVEDAWRRTAMRCKRISNIAKGGAANYEVSDQQFRDGLEAMGAQL
;
A
#
# COMPACT_ATOMS: atom_id res chain seq x y z
N MET A 1 21.27 13.64 -7.69
CA MET A 1 20.54 13.29 -6.45
C MET A 1 20.44 11.78 -6.45
N ASN A 2 21.18 11.10 -5.58
CA ASN A 2 21.10 9.64 -5.46
C ASN A 2 19.96 9.33 -4.48
N VAL A 3 19.07 8.43 -4.89
CA VAL A 3 17.96 7.96 -4.05
C VAL A 3 18.51 6.88 -3.13
N ASP A 4 18.25 6.99 -1.82
CA ASP A 4 18.70 6.02 -0.82
C ASP A 4 17.81 4.76 -0.84
N PRO A 5 18.35 3.56 -1.14
CA PRO A 5 17.60 2.30 -1.13
C PRO A 5 17.00 1.95 0.24
N ALA A 6 17.61 2.37 1.35
CA ALA A 6 17.08 2.13 2.69
C ALA A 6 15.79 2.95 2.92
N GLU A 7 15.78 4.21 2.52
CA GLU A 7 14.59 5.07 2.59
C GLU A 7 13.47 4.58 1.68
N LEU A 8 13.80 4.06 0.49
CA LEU A 8 12.81 3.42 -0.38
C LEU A 8 12.17 2.18 0.27
N ARG A 9 12.94 1.38 1.00
CA ARG A 9 12.40 0.24 1.77
C ARG A 9 11.53 0.71 2.93
N ALA A 10 11.95 1.73 3.66
CA ALA A 10 11.18 2.31 4.75
C ALA A 10 9.83 2.86 4.27
N LEU A 11 9.82 3.55 3.12
CA LEU A 11 8.60 3.99 2.46
C LEU A 11 7.72 2.80 2.07
N ALA A 12 8.30 1.74 1.50
CA ALA A 12 7.54 0.57 1.10
C ALA A 12 6.87 -0.12 2.30
N ALA A 13 7.60 -0.29 3.40
CA ALA A 13 7.08 -0.85 4.64
C ALA A 13 5.94 0.00 5.21
N SER A 14 6.12 1.33 5.23
CA SER A 14 5.08 2.27 5.68
C SER A 14 3.81 2.18 4.84
N MET A 15 3.95 2.07 3.52
CA MET A 15 2.81 1.94 2.61
C MET A 15 2.12 0.56 2.72
N ASP A 16 2.87 -0.52 2.93
CA ASP A 16 2.27 -1.83 3.22
C ASP A 16 1.46 -1.79 4.54
N GLN A 17 2.00 -1.16 5.59
CA GLN A 17 1.31 -1.01 6.87
C GLN A 17 0.05 -0.16 6.76
N ILE A 18 0.14 1.03 6.12
CA ILE A 18 -1.03 1.91 5.93
C ILE A 18 -2.10 1.20 5.09
N GLY A 19 -1.70 0.54 3.99
CA GLY A 19 -2.62 -0.21 3.15
C GLY A 19 -3.30 -1.35 3.91
N GLY A 20 -2.57 -2.08 4.75
CA GLY A 20 -3.11 -3.12 5.62
C GLY A 20 -4.10 -2.58 6.65
N ASN A 21 -3.75 -1.49 7.32
CA ASN A 21 -4.62 -0.85 8.32
C ASN A 21 -5.94 -0.37 7.68
N ILE A 22 -5.88 0.26 6.50
CA ILE A 22 -7.07 0.70 5.76
C ILE A 22 -7.91 -0.51 5.31
N GLY A 23 -7.26 -1.56 4.81
CA GLY A 23 -7.96 -2.78 4.38
C GLY A 23 -8.64 -3.55 5.51
N GLY A 24 -8.21 -3.34 6.76
CA GLY A 24 -8.84 -3.92 7.96
C GLY A 24 -10.05 -3.16 8.47
N LEU A 25 -10.36 -1.97 7.95
CA LEU A 25 -11.52 -1.20 8.36
C LEU A 25 -12.80 -1.83 7.78
N THR A 26 -13.80 -2.06 8.64
CA THR A 26 -15.08 -2.69 8.28
C THR A 26 -16.25 -1.79 8.67
N VAL A 27 -16.82 -1.08 7.69
CA VAL A 27 -17.97 -0.17 7.87
C VAL A 27 -19.28 -0.94 7.77
N ARG A 28 -19.31 -1.94 6.89
CA ARG A 28 -20.50 -2.72 6.59
C ARG A 28 -21.02 -3.48 7.79
N THR A 29 -20.14 -3.89 8.72
CA THR A 29 -20.55 -4.52 9.98
C THR A 29 -21.53 -3.64 10.75
N THR A 30 -21.32 -2.32 10.77
CA THR A 30 -22.21 -1.38 11.46
C THR A 30 -23.45 -1.07 10.62
N THR A 31 -23.30 -0.85 9.31
CA THR A 31 -24.45 -0.46 8.47
C THR A 31 -25.42 -1.60 8.23
N ASP A 32 -24.93 -2.84 8.07
CA ASP A 32 -25.77 -4.02 7.85
C ASP A 32 -26.55 -4.40 9.11
N ALA A 33 -26.03 -4.06 10.31
CA ALA A 33 -26.75 -4.25 11.56
C ALA A 33 -28.04 -3.40 11.66
N LEU A 34 -28.12 -2.28 10.91
CA LEU A 34 -29.30 -1.42 10.90
C LEU A 34 -30.55 -2.13 10.35
N GLY A 35 -30.40 -3.15 9.51
CA GLY A 35 -31.52 -3.92 8.99
C GLY A 35 -32.30 -4.65 10.08
N THR A 36 -31.64 -4.94 11.21
CA THR A 36 -32.28 -5.56 12.38
C THR A 36 -32.95 -4.55 13.30
N VAL A 37 -32.45 -3.31 13.32
CA VAL A 37 -32.97 -2.21 14.16
C VAL A 37 -34.14 -1.49 13.46
N LEU A 38 -34.07 -1.35 12.14
CA LEU A 38 -35.03 -0.62 11.30
C LEU A 38 -35.54 -1.51 10.15
N PRO A 39 -36.25 -2.61 10.46
CA PRO A 39 -36.68 -3.58 9.45
C PRO A 39 -37.60 -2.94 8.41
N GLY A 40 -37.28 -3.13 7.12
CA GLY A 40 -38.05 -2.60 5.99
C GLY A 40 -37.94 -1.08 5.79
N SER A 41 -37.07 -0.41 6.55
CA SER A 41 -36.85 1.03 6.36
C SER A 41 -35.92 1.29 5.18
N ALA A 42 -36.35 2.20 4.30
CA ALA A 42 -35.51 2.71 3.22
C ALA A 42 -34.20 3.34 3.74
N LEU A 43 -34.17 3.85 4.98
CA LEU A 43 -32.96 4.37 5.60
C LEU A 43 -31.92 3.26 5.83
N SER A 44 -32.35 2.06 6.21
CA SER A 44 -31.44 0.93 6.40
C SER A 44 -30.75 0.55 5.08
N GLU A 45 -31.52 0.50 3.99
CA GLU A 45 -30.99 0.19 2.65
C GLU A 45 -29.97 1.23 2.19
N VAL A 46 -30.30 2.52 2.36
CA VAL A 46 -29.40 3.63 2.03
C VAL A 46 -28.11 3.56 2.84
N CYS A 47 -28.19 3.27 4.14
CA CYS A 47 -27.02 3.15 5.00
C CYS A 47 -26.14 1.96 4.61
N SER A 48 -26.71 0.79 4.30
CA SER A 48 -25.94 -0.38 3.81
C SER A 48 -25.24 -0.08 2.49
N ALA A 49 -25.93 0.57 1.54
CA ALA A 49 -25.32 0.98 0.27
C ALA A 49 -24.19 2.01 0.48
N ALA A 50 -24.38 2.98 1.38
CA ALA A 50 -23.34 3.94 1.75
C ALA A 50 -22.13 3.25 2.39
N GLY A 51 -22.35 2.28 3.30
CA GLY A 51 -21.29 1.48 3.92
C GLY A 51 -20.46 0.72 2.88
N ALA A 52 -21.12 0.08 1.91
CA ALA A 52 -20.45 -0.62 0.81
C ALA A 52 -19.60 0.34 -0.04
N ASN A 53 -20.12 1.53 -0.37
CA ASN A 53 -19.38 2.54 -1.14
C ASN A 53 -18.13 3.04 -0.41
N VAL A 54 -18.21 3.24 0.92
CA VAL A 54 -17.06 3.67 1.72
C VAL A 54 -16.00 2.58 1.76
N GLU A 55 -16.37 1.32 1.98
CA GLU A 55 -15.42 0.20 1.96
C GLU A 55 -14.74 0.05 0.60
N ASP A 56 -15.47 0.19 -0.49
CA ASP A 56 -14.89 0.14 -1.83
C ASP A 56 -13.89 1.28 -2.06
N ALA A 57 -14.20 2.49 -1.58
CA ALA A 57 -13.28 3.62 -1.64
C ALA A 57 -12.00 3.35 -0.83
N TRP A 58 -12.12 2.80 0.37
CA TRP A 58 -10.97 2.42 1.21
C TRP A 58 -10.14 1.31 0.59
N ARG A 59 -10.77 0.30 -0.03
CA ARG A 59 -10.08 -0.75 -0.77
C ARG A 59 -9.24 -0.19 -1.92
N ARG A 60 -9.77 0.81 -2.65
CA ARG A 60 -9.00 1.51 -3.70
C ARG A 60 -7.79 2.24 -3.14
N THR A 61 -7.93 2.87 -1.97
CA THR A 61 -6.80 3.51 -1.29
C THR A 61 -5.75 2.48 -0.86
N ALA A 62 -6.15 1.37 -0.24
CA ALA A 62 -5.25 0.29 0.14
C ALA A 62 -4.48 -0.27 -1.07
N MET A 63 -5.15 -0.45 -2.22
CA MET A 63 -4.49 -0.86 -3.48
C MET A 63 -3.46 0.17 -3.97
N ARG A 64 -3.73 1.48 -3.82
CA ARG A 64 -2.77 2.53 -4.18
C ARG A 64 -1.55 2.50 -3.27
N CYS A 65 -1.74 2.35 -1.95
CA CYS A 65 -0.63 2.14 -1.02
C CYS A 65 0.21 0.93 -1.43
N LYS A 66 -0.43 -0.19 -1.78
CA LYS A 66 0.29 -1.38 -2.26
C LYS A 66 1.09 -1.11 -3.52
N ARG A 67 0.53 -0.36 -4.47
CA ARG A 67 1.23 0.04 -5.70
C ARG A 67 2.47 0.88 -5.40
N ILE A 68 2.36 1.85 -4.48
CA ILE A 68 3.51 2.68 -4.07
C ILE A 68 4.59 1.81 -3.41
N SER A 69 4.20 0.90 -2.51
CA SER A 69 5.12 -0.07 -1.89
C SER A 69 5.89 -0.88 -2.92
N ASN A 70 5.20 -1.43 -3.93
CA ASN A 70 5.83 -2.22 -4.97
C ASN A 70 6.81 -1.40 -5.82
N ILE A 71 6.45 -0.14 -6.17
CA ILE A 71 7.34 0.76 -6.91
C ILE A 71 8.60 1.07 -6.09
N ALA A 72 8.45 1.38 -4.81
CA ALA A 72 9.57 1.69 -3.93
C ALA A 72 10.52 0.48 -3.75
N LYS A 73 9.98 -0.73 -3.59
CA LYS A 73 10.77 -1.98 -3.57
C LYS A 73 11.54 -2.20 -4.87
N GLY A 74 10.89 -1.99 -6.02
CA GLY A 74 11.52 -2.11 -7.33
C GLY A 74 12.65 -1.09 -7.54
N GLY A 75 12.42 0.17 -7.13
CA GLY A 75 13.44 1.21 -7.16
C GLY A 75 14.67 0.87 -6.32
N ALA A 76 14.47 0.41 -5.08
CA ALA A 76 15.56 0.03 -4.18
C ALA A 76 16.40 -1.11 -4.76
N ALA A 77 15.76 -2.15 -5.28
CA ALA A 77 16.44 -3.29 -5.90
C ALA A 77 17.25 -2.88 -7.13
N ASN A 78 16.70 -2.01 -7.98
CA ASN A 78 17.39 -1.53 -9.18
C ASN A 78 18.64 -0.72 -8.82
N TYR A 79 18.56 0.17 -7.83
CA TYR A 79 19.72 0.94 -7.37
C TYR A 79 20.83 0.05 -6.81
N GLU A 80 20.48 -0.96 -6.01
CA GLU A 80 21.49 -1.90 -5.49
C GLU A 80 22.19 -2.69 -6.59
N VAL A 81 21.45 -3.13 -7.61
CA VAL A 81 22.04 -3.80 -8.77
C VAL A 81 22.98 -2.85 -9.53
N SER A 82 22.58 -1.59 -9.72
CA SER A 82 23.45 -0.58 -10.36
C SER A 82 24.74 -0.32 -9.57
N ASP A 83 24.66 -0.22 -8.23
CA ASP A 83 25.82 -0.05 -7.36
C ASP A 83 26.74 -1.27 -7.42
N GLN A 84 26.17 -2.48 -7.47
CA GLN A 84 26.96 -3.71 -7.61
C GLN A 84 27.68 -3.76 -8.95
N GLN A 85 26.99 -3.45 -10.06
CA GLN A 85 27.61 -3.40 -11.39
C GLN A 85 28.74 -2.37 -11.46
N PHE A 86 28.61 -1.24 -10.78
CA PHE A 86 29.68 -0.25 -10.66
C PHE A 86 30.89 -0.80 -9.89
N ARG A 87 30.66 -1.46 -8.75
CA ARG A 87 31.72 -2.13 -7.98
C ARG A 87 32.43 -3.20 -8.80
N ASP A 88 31.68 -4.07 -9.47
CA ASP A 88 32.24 -5.11 -10.33
C ASP A 88 33.08 -4.50 -11.47
N GLY A 89 32.64 -3.37 -12.03
CA GLY A 89 33.40 -2.61 -13.02
C GLY A 89 34.71 -2.01 -12.48
N LEU A 90 34.71 -1.50 -11.24
CA LEU A 90 35.93 -1.04 -10.57
C LEU A 90 36.91 -2.18 -10.30
N GLU A 91 36.42 -3.32 -9.80
CA GLU A 91 37.24 -4.52 -9.59
C GLU A 91 37.84 -5.04 -10.90
N ALA A 92 37.04 -5.07 -11.98
CA ALA A 92 37.50 -5.46 -13.31
C ALA A 92 38.58 -4.53 -13.89
N MET A 93 38.60 -3.25 -13.48
CA MET A 93 39.65 -2.30 -13.84
C MET A 93 40.92 -2.42 -12.98
N GLY A 94 40.97 -3.37 -12.04
CA GLY A 94 42.13 -3.58 -11.16
C GLY A 94 42.23 -2.53 -10.04
N ALA A 95 41.16 -1.76 -9.79
CA ALA A 95 41.08 -0.88 -8.63
C ALA A 95 40.77 -1.74 -7.39
N GLN A 96 41.79 -2.39 -6.83
CA GLN A 96 41.72 -2.93 -5.48
C GLN A 96 41.68 -1.76 -4.49
N LEU A 97 40.50 -1.53 -3.89
CA LEU A 97 40.34 -0.75 -2.66
C LEU A 97 40.61 -1.65 -1.45
#